data_AF-A0A939BBH5-F1
#
_entry.id   AF-A0A939BBH5-F1
#
_cell.length_a   1.000
_cell.length_b   1.000
_cell.length_c   1.000
_cell.angle_alpha   90.00
_cell.angle_beta   90.00
_cell.angle_gamma   90.00
#
_symmetry.space_group_name_H-M   'P 1'
#
loop_
_entity.id
_entity.type
_entity.pdbx_description
1 polymer ?
#
loop_
_entity_poly.entity_id
_entity_poly.type
_entity_poly.pdbx_seq_one_letter_code
_entity_poly.pdbx_strand_id
1 'polypeptide(L)'
;MNAQTQIHNTNPNLTPENQAQTCQADYLEASNFQDEQSLTKENRKQLHKMMKYVRTFPLQDLEIETIRRDLLGMALEAQTRGSSLQSSLGKKPRDFCDDIIFSIGGIKSPGGRKLLRIAGCYYQIVGAMGLISSLLVLTLSLIDGAVHLFSTGTAGILTSEFIASIINTFIAVLYLMAGTRAYKYANNVTKSYLAMRWGIGMLVLDILFYIKRLIENLTTASGETFLLHLTLFASGVALLFLIFPVLYIIGAHRNRPHSAEYDM
;
A
#
# COMPACT_ATOMS: atom_id res chain seq x y z
N MET A 1 7.76 51.07 -24.63
CA MET A 1 6.70 50.13 -25.06
C MET A 1 7.22 48.72 -24.81
N ASN A 2 6.64 47.82 -24.04
CA ASN A 2 5.61 47.81 -23.00
C ASN A 2 5.66 46.38 -22.40
N ALA A 3 5.68 46.23 -21.08
CA ALA A 3 5.21 45.05 -20.32
C ALA A 3 5.57 45.26 -18.84
N GLN A 4 4.76 46.04 -18.12
CA GLN A 4 3.81 45.52 -17.14
C GLN A 4 4.47 44.98 -15.86
N THR A 5 4.67 45.94 -14.95
CA THR A 5 4.55 45.85 -13.49
C THR A 5 3.63 44.69 -13.08
N GLN A 6 4.19 43.60 -12.56
CA GLN A 6 3.39 42.63 -11.82
C GLN A 6 3.05 43.24 -10.46
N ILE A 7 1.77 43.56 -10.32
CA ILE A 7 1.14 44.06 -9.12
C ILE A 7 1.16 42.91 -8.11
N HIS A 8 1.87 43.11 -7.01
CA HIS A 8 1.89 42.22 -5.86
C HIS A 8 0.44 42.09 -5.33
N ASN A 9 -0.20 40.96 -5.59
CA ASN A 9 -1.54 40.67 -5.13
C ASN A 9 -1.44 40.12 -3.69
N THR A 10 -1.25 41.01 -2.72
CA THR A 10 -1.34 40.67 -1.29
C THR A 10 -2.79 40.31 -0.96
N ASN A 11 -3.06 39.02 -0.81
CA ASN A 11 -4.31 38.51 -0.26
C ASN A 11 -4.48 39.05 1.19
N PRO A 12 -5.52 39.85 1.47
CA PRO A 12 -5.65 40.59 2.74
C PRO A 12 -6.00 39.71 3.97
N ASN A 13 -6.04 38.39 3.83
CA ASN A 13 -6.37 37.44 4.91
C ASN A 13 -5.19 36.58 5.41
N LEU A 14 -3.95 36.87 5.03
CA LEU A 14 -2.77 36.16 5.56
C LEU A 14 -2.15 36.92 6.74
N THR A 15 -1.80 36.19 7.80
CA THR A 15 -1.00 36.72 8.92
C THR A 15 0.38 37.18 8.44
N PRO A 16 1.03 38.14 9.13
CA PRO A 16 2.32 38.70 8.72
C PRO A 16 3.43 37.64 8.53
N GLU A 17 3.41 36.60 9.36
CA GLU A 17 4.34 35.46 9.29
C GLU A 17 4.13 34.62 8.02
N ASN A 18 2.87 34.38 7.63
CA ASN A 18 2.55 33.67 6.40
C ASN A 18 2.88 34.49 5.14
N GLN A 19 2.70 35.81 5.18
CA GLN A 19 3.10 36.70 4.08
C GLN A 19 4.62 36.74 3.87
N ALA A 20 5.40 36.74 4.97
CA ALA A 20 6.85 36.69 4.90
C ALA A 20 7.34 35.35 4.30
N GLN A 21 6.76 34.22 4.71
CA GLN A 21 7.10 32.90 4.17
C GLN A 21 6.73 32.75 2.68
N THR A 22 5.61 33.30 2.23
CA THR A 22 5.24 33.27 0.80
C THR A 22 6.18 34.11 -0.05
N CYS A 23 6.52 35.32 0.40
CA CYS A 23 7.50 36.16 -0.27
C CYS A 23 8.89 35.48 -0.29
N GLN A 24 9.19 34.71 0.75
CA GLN A 24 10.40 33.92 0.86
C GLN A 24 10.48 32.80 -0.19
N ALA A 25 9.39 32.08 -0.38
CA ALA A 25 9.29 31.00 -1.37
C ALA A 25 9.40 31.56 -2.81
N ASP A 26 8.74 32.68 -3.11
CA ASP A 26 8.72 33.29 -4.44
C ASP A 26 10.13 33.70 -4.92
N TYR A 27 10.96 34.30 -4.06
CA TYR A 27 12.33 34.64 -4.45
C TYR A 27 13.18 33.39 -4.69
N LEU A 28 12.97 32.35 -3.87
CA LEU A 28 13.74 31.12 -3.94
C LEU A 28 13.41 30.38 -5.24
N GLU A 29 12.13 30.36 -5.63
CA GLU A 29 11.68 29.82 -6.91
C GLU A 29 12.32 30.56 -8.10
N ALA A 30 12.34 31.90 -8.07
CA ALA A 30 12.95 32.70 -9.13
C ALA A 30 14.46 32.44 -9.26
N SER A 31 15.18 32.33 -8.15
CA SER A 31 16.61 31.99 -8.13
C SER A 31 16.84 30.57 -8.66
N ASN A 32 16.10 29.59 -8.15
CA ASN A 32 16.19 28.19 -8.55
C ASN A 32 15.91 28.01 -10.06
N PHE A 33 14.99 28.80 -10.62
CA PHE A 33 14.68 28.78 -12.04
C PHE A 33 15.84 29.25 -12.92
N GLN A 34 16.60 30.26 -12.48
CA GLN A 34 17.80 30.73 -13.17
C GLN A 34 18.90 29.65 -13.14
N ASP A 35 19.16 29.09 -11.95
CA ASP A 35 20.19 28.07 -11.76
C ASP A 35 19.88 26.79 -12.56
N GLU A 36 18.61 26.38 -12.63
CA GLU A 36 18.18 25.21 -13.42
C GLU A 36 18.43 25.39 -14.93
N GLN A 37 18.36 26.61 -15.46
CA GLN A 37 18.65 26.87 -16.87
C GLN A 37 20.12 26.66 -17.23
N SER A 38 21.02 26.83 -16.25
CA SER A 38 22.46 26.62 -16.43
C SER A 38 22.88 25.14 -16.38
N LEU A 39 21.97 24.24 -16.02
CA LEU A 39 22.24 22.81 -15.96
C LEU A 39 22.26 22.15 -17.35
N THR A 40 23.14 21.17 -17.49
CA THR A 40 23.12 20.23 -18.62
C THR A 40 21.79 19.47 -18.68
N LYS A 41 21.42 19.05 -19.90
CA LYS A 41 20.18 18.29 -20.15
C LYS A 41 20.07 17.02 -19.30
N GLU A 42 21.19 16.35 -19.04
CA GLU A 42 21.25 15.15 -18.21
C GLU A 42 20.92 15.47 -16.74
N ASN A 43 21.65 16.42 -16.14
CA ASN A 43 21.45 16.82 -14.75
C ASN A 43 20.05 17.40 -14.52
N ARG A 44 19.55 18.21 -15.45
CA ARG A 44 18.19 18.76 -15.40
C ARG A 44 17.12 17.66 -15.43
N LYS A 45 17.27 16.65 -16.29
CA LYS A 45 16.36 15.50 -16.35
C LYS A 45 16.38 14.71 -15.04
N GLN A 46 17.55 14.58 -14.42
CA GLN A 46 17.70 13.86 -13.16
C GLN A 46 17.08 14.63 -11.99
N LEU A 47 17.35 15.92 -11.88
CA LEU A 47 16.72 16.83 -10.92
C LEU A 47 15.20 16.79 -11.03
N HIS A 48 14.64 16.86 -12.25
CA HIS A 48 13.20 16.80 -12.47
C HIS A 48 12.56 15.51 -11.91
N LYS A 49 13.21 14.36 -12.08
CA LYS A 49 12.73 13.09 -11.50
C LYS A 49 12.74 13.11 -9.98
N MET A 50 13.76 13.73 -9.38
CA MET A 50 13.89 13.87 -7.93
C MET A 50 12.82 14.81 -7.38
N MET A 51 12.63 15.98 -7.99
CA MET A 51 11.57 16.93 -7.58
C MET A 51 10.16 16.38 -7.77
N LYS A 52 9.91 15.60 -8.82
CA LYS A 52 8.64 14.89 -8.98
C LYS A 52 8.35 13.93 -7.82
N TYR A 53 9.39 13.34 -7.23
CA TYR A 53 9.26 12.47 -6.07
C TYR A 53 9.08 13.26 -4.77
N VAL A 54 9.87 14.31 -4.54
CA VAL A 54 9.74 15.22 -3.37
C VAL A 54 8.32 15.79 -3.27
N ARG A 55 7.72 16.22 -4.38
CA ARG A 55 6.33 16.74 -4.42
C ARG A 55 5.24 15.72 -4.08
N THR A 56 5.57 14.45 -3.87
CA THR A 56 4.59 13.45 -3.41
C THR A 56 4.39 13.47 -1.90
N PHE A 57 5.21 14.23 -1.17
CA PHE A 57 5.16 14.39 0.27
C PHE A 57 4.39 15.67 0.63
N PRO A 58 3.71 15.70 1.80
CA PRO A 58 2.98 16.88 2.28
C PRO A 58 3.95 17.91 2.88
N LEU A 59 4.81 18.49 2.04
CA LEU A 59 5.77 19.53 2.40
C LEU A 59 5.22 20.92 2.05
N GLN A 60 5.65 21.94 2.78
CA GLN A 60 5.33 23.34 2.45
C GLN A 60 6.13 23.81 1.23
N ASP A 61 5.62 24.80 0.49
CA ASP A 61 6.26 25.29 -0.73
C ASP A 61 7.69 25.79 -0.48
N LEU A 62 7.92 26.45 0.66
CA LEU A 62 9.25 26.89 1.08
C LEU A 62 10.22 25.71 1.32
N GLU A 63 9.75 24.61 1.91
CA GLU A 63 10.55 23.41 2.13
C GLU A 63 10.88 22.72 0.79
N ILE A 64 9.91 22.66 -0.13
CA ILE A 64 10.09 22.09 -1.47
C ILE A 64 11.15 22.88 -2.24
N GLU A 65 11.07 24.21 -2.23
CA GLU A 65 12.03 25.05 -2.93
C GLU A 65 13.41 25.06 -2.24
N THR A 66 13.46 24.89 -0.91
CA THR A 66 14.73 24.68 -0.19
C THR A 66 15.41 23.39 -0.62
N ILE A 67 14.67 22.27 -0.66
CA ILE A 67 15.18 20.99 -1.19
C ILE A 67 15.65 21.15 -2.63
N ARG A 68 14.89 21.88 -3.45
CA ARG A 68 15.25 22.11 -4.85
C ARG A 68 16.57 22.86 -4.96
N ARG A 69 16.79 23.88 -4.13
CA ARG A 69 18.03 24.66 -4.09
C ARG A 69 19.23 23.79 -3.72
N ASP A 70 19.09 22.92 -2.73
CA ASP A 70 20.17 22.03 -2.30
C ASP A 70 20.54 21.02 -3.41
N LEU A 71 19.53 20.44 -4.07
CA LEU A 71 19.72 19.55 -5.21
C LEU A 71 20.33 20.27 -6.44
N LEU A 72 19.95 21.52 -6.67
CA LEU A 72 20.54 22.38 -7.70
C LEU A 72 22.02 22.66 -7.40
N GLY A 73 22.36 23.03 -6.17
CA GLY A 73 23.73 23.27 -5.74
C GLY A 73 24.62 22.05 -5.99
N MET A 74 24.17 20.86 -5.59
CA MET A 74 24.89 19.61 -5.88
C MET A 74 25.00 19.33 -7.39
N ALA A 75 23.96 19.62 -8.17
CA ALA A 75 23.98 19.39 -9.62
C ALA A 75 24.97 20.32 -10.34
N LEU A 76 25.06 21.58 -9.90
CA LEU A 76 26.01 22.55 -10.41
C LEU A 76 27.44 22.18 -10.03
N GLU A 77 27.68 21.81 -8.77
CA GLU A 77 29.01 21.38 -8.32
C GLU A 77 29.48 20.13 -9.08
N ALA A 78 28.58 19.15 -9.28
CA ALA A 78 28.85 17.96 -10.08
C ALA A 78 29.26 18.33 -11.51
N GLN A 79 28.53 19.26 -12.13
CA GLN A 79 28.76 19.73 -13.48
C GLN A 79 30.10 20.45 -13.62
N THR A 80 30.48 21.30 -12.65
CA THR A 80 31.80 21.95 -12.62
C THR A 80 32.92 20.94 -12.54
N ARG A 81 32.70 19.81 -11.86
CA ARG A 81 33.65 18.68 -11.78
C ARG A 81 33.61 17.74 -13.00
N GLY A 82 32.80 18.04 -14.02
CA GLY A 82 32.64 17.19 -15.20
C GLY A 82 31.92 15.87 -14.91
N SER A 83 31.16 15.79 -13.81
CA SER A 83 30.42 14.61 -13.37
C SER A 83 28.90 14.84 -13.44
N SER A 84 28.11 13.77 -13.39
CA SER A 84 26.65 13.90 -13.35
C SER A 84 26.15 14.05 -11.92
N LEU A 85 24.94 14.61 -11.77
CA LEU A 85 24.27 14.68 -10.47
C LEU A 85 24.17 13.27 -9.87
N GLN A 86 23.80 12.27 -10.67
CA GLN A 86 23.63 10.89 -10.20
C GLN A 86 24.90 10.28 -9.62
N SER A 87 26.08 10.55 -10.21
CA SER A 87 27.35 10.06 -9.66
C SER A 87 27.71 10.74 -8.34
N SER A 88 27.31 11.99 -8.15
CA SER A 88 27.63 12.78 -6.96
C SER A 88 26.78 12.42 -5.74
N LEU A 89 25.61 11.80 -5.93
CA LEU A 89 24.72 11.39 -4.83
C LEU A 89 25.27 10.20 -4.01
N GLY A 90 26.18 9.40 -4.56
CA GLY A 90 26.76 8.21 -3.90
C GLY A 90 25.77 7.04 -3.64
N LYS A 91 24.48 7.23 -3.93
CA LYS A 91 23.40 6.24 -3.76
C LYS A 91 22.29 6.47 -4.80
N LYS A 92 21.23 5.65 -4.75
CA LYS A 92 20.10 5.83 -5.65
C LYS A 92 19.43 7.19 -5.38
N PRO A 93 19.02 7.94 -6.42
CA PRO A 93 18.42 9.27 -6.25
C PRO A 93 17.20 9.32 -5.34
N ARG A 94 16.40 8.24 -5.27
CA ARG A 94 15.25 8.16 -4.37
C ARG A 94 15.68 8.06 -2.91
N ASP A 95 16.61 7.17 -2.61
CA ASP A 95 17.18 6.99 -1.26
C ASP A 95 17.90 8.26 -0.79
N PHE A 96 18.41 9.07 -1.73
CA PHE A 96 18.93 10.40 -1.44
C PHE A 96 17.83 11.40 -1.06
N CYS A 97 16.75 11.48 -1.86
CA CYS A 97 15.61 12.31 -1.50
C CYS A 97 14.97 11.89 -0.17
N ASP A 98 14.92 10.59 0.12
CA ASP A 98 14.37 10.08 1.39
C ASP A 98 15.16 10.60 2.59
N ASP A 99 16.49 10.62 2.51
CA ASP A 99 17.34 11.15 3.60
C ASP A 99 17.19 12.66 3.76
N ILE A 100 17.10 13.43 2.66
CA ILE A 100 16.86 14.88 2.72
C ILE A 100 15.51 15.16 3.37
N ILE A 101 14.45 14.50 2.89
CA ILE A 101 13.09 14.70 3.41
C ILE A 101 13.00 14.27 4.87
N PHE A 102 13.72 13.20 5.25
CA PHE A 102 13.84 12.78 6.64
C PHE A 102 14.57 13.84 7.49
N SER A 103 15.63 14.46 6.96
CA SER A 103 16.38 15.48 7.70
C SER A 103 15.61 16.79 7.89
N ILE A 104 14.75 17.17 6.94
CA ILE A 104 14.00 18.43 6.96
C ILE A 104 12.69 18.28 7.73
N GLY A 105 11.91 17.25 7.44
CA GLY A 105 10.56 17.08 8.00
C GLY A 105 10.40 15.89 8.95
N GLY A 106 11.43 15.06 9.14
CA GLY A 106 11.29 13.78 9.86
C GLY A 106 10.41 12.75 9.13
N ILE A 107 10.08 13.00 7.86
CA ILE A 107 9.09 12.21 7.11
C ILE A 107 9.81 11.06 6.39
N LYS A 108 9.57 9.80 6.78
CA LYS A 108 9.96 8.63 5.99
C LYS A 108 8.97 8.41 4.84
N SER A 109 9.50 8.02 3.68
CA SER A 109 8.71 7.68 2.49
C SER A 109 7.63 6.63 2.79
N PRO A 110 6.39 6.77 2.24
CA PRO A 110 5.34 5.75 2.33
C PRO A 110 5.69 4.52 1.47
N GLY A 111 6.73 3.81 1.87
CA GLY A 111 7.22 2.59 1.21
C GLY A 111 6.24 1.43 1.34
N GLY A 112 5.32 1.50 2.30
CA GLY A 112 4.28 0.49 2.55
C GLY A 112 3.20 0.38 1.46
N ARG A 113 2.98 1.43 0.66
CA ARG A 113 1.89 1.48 -0.34
C ARG A 113 1.92 0.31 -1.32
N LYS A 114 3.10 -0.07 -1.83
CA LYS A 114 3.24 -1.19 -2.79
C LYS A 114 2.90 -2.53 -2.15
N LEU A 115 3.41 -2.76 -0.94
CA LEU A 115 3.16 -3.97 -0.15
C LEU A 115 1.66 -4.15 0.13
N LEU A 116 1.01 -3.06 0.55
CA LEU A 116 -0.42 -3.07 0.86
C LEU A 116 -1.28 -3.33 -0.39
N ARG A 117 -0.88 -2.84 -1.57
CA ARG A 117 -1.55 -3.15 -2.84
C ARG A 117 -1.35 -4.60 -3.28
N ILE A 118 -0.16 -5.16 -3.10
CA ILE A 118 0.11 -6.58 -3.41
C ILE A 118 -0.75 -7.49 -2.52
N ALA A 119 -0.73 -7.27 -1.21
CA ALA A 119 -1.58 -8.00 -0.27
C ALA A 119 -3.06 -7.79 -0.58
N GLY A 120 -3.47 -6.56 -0.91
CA GLY A 120 -4.83 -6.24 -1.31
C GLY A 120 -5.31 -6.98 -2.55
N CYS A 121 -4.44 -7.09 -3.57
CA CYS A 121 -4.71 -7.86 -4.79
C CYS A 121 -4.94 -9.34 -4.47
N TYR A 122 -4.05 -9.93 -3.66
CA TYR A 122 -4.18 -11.31 -3.21
C TYR A 122 -5.53 -11.58 -2.54
N TYR A 123 -5.92 -10.77 -1.56
CA TYR A 123 -7.20 -10.95 -0.86
C TYR A 123 -8.42 -10.72 -1.74
N GLN A 124 -8.33 -9.87 -2.76
CA GLN A 124 -9.40 -9.74 -3.76
C GLN A 124 -9.56 -11.00 -4.60
N ILE A 125 -8.45 -11.59 -5.07
CA ILE A 125 -8.48 -12.81 -5.88
C ILE A 125 -9.01 -13.99 -5.05
N VAL A 126 -8.47 -14.20 -3.86
CA VAL A 126 -8.90 -15.29 -2.96
C VAL A 126 -10.36 -15.11 -2.55
N GLY A 127 -10.78 -13.91 -2.20
CA GLY A 127 -12.18 -13.62 -1.86
C GLY A 127 -13.14 -13.85 -3.03
N ALA A 128 -12.77 -13.45 -4.25
CA ALA A 128 -13.60 -13.68 -5.44
C ALA A 128 -13.72 -15.18 -5.76
N MET A 129 -12.59 -15.91 -5.73
CA MET A 129 -12.57 -17.37 -5.91
C MET A 129 -13.40 -18.08 -4.84
N GLY A 130 -13.29 -17.64 -3.58
CA GLY A 130 -14.06 -18.17 -2.46
C GLY A 130 -15.57 -17.95 -2.62
N LEU A 131 -15.99 -16.78 -3.13
CA LEU A 131 -17.41 -16.52 -3.43
C LEU A 131 -17.94 -17.43 -4.54
N ILE A 132 -17.20 -17.56 -5.65
CA ILE A 132 -17.60 -18.42 -6.76
C ILE A 132 -17.71 -19.87 -6.28
N SER A 133 -16.72 -20.35 -5.52
CA SER A 133 -16.73 -21.70 -4.97
C SER A 133 -17.87 -21.93 -3.99
N SER A 134 -18.16 -20.96 -3.11
CA SER A 134 -19.26 -21.08 -2.13
C SER A 134 -20.62 -21.07 -2.82
N LEU A 135 -20.79 -20.26 -3.86
CA LEU A 135 -22.00 -20.24 -4.67
C LEU A 135 -22.23 -21.58 -5.37
N LEU A 136 -21.18 -22.17 -5.95
CA LEU A 136 -21.27 -23.49 -6.57
C LEU A 136 -21.68 -24.57 -5.55
N VAL A 137 -21.00 -24.62 -4.39
CA VAL A 137 -21.34 -25.57 -3.32
C VAL A 137 -22.78 -25.37 -2.85
N LEU A 138 -23.22 -24.13 -2.66
CA LEU A 138 -24.60 -23.81 -2.29
C LEU A 138 -25.60 -24.36 -3.32
N THR A 139 -25.34 -24.17 -4.62
CA THR A 139 -26.23 -24.70 -5.67
C THR A 139 -26.28 -26.23 -5.67
N LEU A 140 -25.14 -26.90 -5.47
CA LEU A 140 -25.08 -28.36 -5.42
C LEU A 140 -25.82 -28.90 -4.18
N SER A 141 -25.64 -28.30 -3.01
CA SER A 141 -26.34 -28.71 -1.78
C SER A 141 -27.86 -28.52 -1.88
N LEU A 142 -28.35 -27.51 -2.63
CA LEU A 142 -29.77 -27.33 -2.88
C LEU A 142 -30.34 -28.41 -3.82
N ILE A 143 -29.59 -28.78 -4.87
CA ILE A 143 -29.98 -29.85 -5.78
C ILE A 143 -30.05 -31.18 -5.02
N ASP A 144 -29.02 -31.49 -4.24
CA ASP A 144 -28.96 -32.72 -3.45
C ASP A 144 -30.12 -32.80 -2.44
N GLY A 145 -30.38 -31.72 -1.71
CA GLY A 145 -31.54 -31.63 -0.80
C GLY A 145 -32.88 -31.83 -1.52
N ALA A 146 -33.03 -31.32 -2.74
CA ALA A 146 -34.25 -31.53 -3.54
C ALA A 146 -34.38 -33.00 -3.99
N VAL A 147 -33.30 -33.62 -4.47
CA VAL A 147 -33.26 -35.03 -4.86
C VAL A 147 -33.60 -35.93 -3.67
N HIS A 148 -33.06 -35.64 -2.49
CA HIS A 148 -33.36 -36.37 -1.26
C HIS A 148 -34.85 -36.25 -0.89
N LEU A 149 -35.43 -35.05 -0.99
CA LEU A 149 -36.86 -34.83 -0.72
C LEU A 149 -37.76 -35.64 -1.66
N PHE A 150 -37.47 -35.65 -2.97
CA PHE A 150 -38.27 -36.41 -3.94
C PHE A 150 -38.11 -37.93 -3.80
N SER A 151 -36.93 -38.40 -3.40
CA SER A 151 -36.65 -39.85 -3.29
C SER A 151 -37.17 -40.46 -1.98
N THR A 152 -37.09 -39.74 -0.86
CA THR A 152 -37.44 -40.28 0.46
C THR A 152 -38.74 -39.72 1.05
N GLY A 153 -39.30 -38.66 0.45
CA GLY A 153 -40.46 -37.94 1.00
C GLY A 153 -40.15 -37.14 2.27
N THR A 154 -38.88 -37.08 2.68
CA THR A 154 -38.42 -36.32 3.86
C THR A 154 -37.51 -35.17 3.43
N ALA A 155 -37.67 -34.01 4.07
CA ALA A 155 -36.77 -32.87 3.87
C ALA A 155 -35.39 -33.20 4.49
N GLY A 156 -34.59 -33.97 3.77
CA GLY A 156 -33.20 -34.23 4.10
C GLY A 156 -32.37 -33.02 3.73
N ILE A 157 -32.38 -32.00 4.59
CA ILE A 157 -31.36 -30.97 4.51
C ILE A 157 -30.08 -31.64 5.04
N LEU A 158 -29.06 -31.81 4.20
CA LEU A 158 -27.70 -32.01 4.66
C LEU A 158 -27.25 -30.74 5.38
N THR A 159 -27.67 -30.58 6.63
CA THR A 159 -27.57 -29.34 7.40
C THR A 159 -26.13 -28.85 7.54
N SER A 160 -25.15 -29.75 7.54
CA SER A 160 -23.74 -29.41 7.71
C SER A 160 -23.15 -28.64 6.53
N GLU A 161 -23.38 -29.10 5.29
CA GLU A 161 -22.76 -28.50 4.09
C GLU A 161 -23.36 -27.14 3.76
N PHE A 162 -24.69 -27.01 3.90
CA PHE A 162 -25.39 -25.76 3.71
C PHE A 162 -24.91 -24.69 4.71
N ILE A 163 -24.82 -25.04 6.00
CA ILE A 163 -24.32 -24.14 7.04
C ILE A 163 -22.85 -23.78 6.78
N ALA A 164 -22.02 -24.75 6.40
CA ALA A 164 -20.62 -24.51 6.06
C ALA A 164 -20.46 -23.55 4.86
N SER A 165 -21.34 -23.66 3.85
CA SER A 165 -21.33 -22.78 2.68
C SER A 165 -21.65 -21.33 3.03
N ILE A 166 -22.60 -21.09 3.94
CA ILE A 166 -22.90 -19.74 4.44
C ILE A 166 -21.68 -19.14 5.16
N ILE A 167 -21.01 -19.92 6.02
CA ILE A 167 -19.81 -19.48 6.74
C ILE A 167 -18.69 -19.16 5.74
N ASN A 168 -18.44 -20.03 4.77
CA ASN A 168 -17.41 -19.81 3.74
C ASN A 168 -17.72 -18.57 2.89
N THR A 169 -18.99 -18.30 2.59
CA THR A 169 -19.43 -17.09 1.90
C THR A 169 -19.09 -15.85 2.72
N PHE A 170 -19.36 -15.87 4.03
CA PHE A 170 -19.02 -14.76 4.92
C PHE A 170 -17.50 -14.50 4.97
N ILE A 171 -16.69 -15.56 5.05
CA ILE A 171 -15.23 -15.48 5.01
C ILE A 171 -14.75 -14.90 3.67
N ALA A 172 -15.33 -15.33 2.55
CA ALA A 172 -14.97 -14.82 1.23
C ALA A 172 -15.27 -13.31 1.09
N VAL A 173 -16.41 -12.85 1.63
CA VAL A 173 -16.73 -11.42 1.71
C VAL A 173 -15.73 -10.67 2.60
N LEU A 174 -15.30 -11.24 3.73
CA LEU A 174 -14.27 -10.65 4.58
C LEU A 174 -12.93 -10.45 3.83
N TYR A 175 -12.51 -11.42 3.02
CA TYR A 175 -11.32 -11.28 2.17
C TYR A 175 -11.48 -10.16 1.13
N LEU A 176 -12.62 -10.08 0.45
CA LEU A 176 -12.90 -8.97 -0.49
C LEU A 176 -12.87 -7.60 0.22
N MET A 177 -13.45 -7.52 1.41
CA MET A 177 -13.40 -6.32 2.23
C MET A 177 -11.97 -5.98 2.62
N ALA A 178 -11.16 -6.94 3.09
CA ALA A 178 -9.77 -6.69 3.42
C ALA A 178 -8.96 -6.17 2.23
N GLY A 179 -9.19 -6.75 1.04
CA GLY A 179 -8.56 -6.32 -0.19
C GLY A 179 -8.91 -4.89 -0.58
N THR A 180 -10.20 -4.55 -0.64
CA THR A 180 -10.66 -3.17 -0.94
C THR A 180 -10.16 -2.16 0.09
N ARG A 181 -10.13 -2.54 1.37
CA ARG A 181 -9.58 -1.73 2.47
C ARG A 181 -8.08 -1.51 2.30
N ALA A 182 -7.33 -2.53 1.88
CA ALA A 182 -5.89 -2.43 1.61
C ALA A 182 -5.61 -1.36 0.55
N TYR A 183 -6.32 -1.38 -0.58
CA TYR A 183 -6.19 -0.35 -1.61
C TYR A 183 -6.56 1.05 -1.12
N LYS A 184 -7.65 1.16 -0.34
CA LYS A 184 -8.10 2.43 0.23
C LYS A 184 -7.06 3.03 1.17
N TYR A 185 -6.50 2.21 2.05
CA TYR A 185 -5.52 2.67 3.04
C TYR A 185 -4.12 2.85 2.45
N ALA A 186 -3.79 2.17 1.36
CA ALA A 186 -2.53 2.37 0.64
C ALA A 186 -2.39 3.81 0.13
N ASN A 187 -3.52 4.46 -0.16
CA ASN A 187 -3.57 5.84 -0.63
C ASN A 187 -3.73 6.86 0.49
N ASN A 188 -4.04 6.45 1.73
CA ASN A 188 -4.30 7.37 2.84
C ASN A 188 -3.54 6.96 4.11
N VAL A 189 -2.39 7.60 4.34
CA VAL A 189 -1.46 7.30 5.44
C VAL A 189 -2.07 7.47 6.83
N THR A 190 -2.99 8.44 7.01
CA THR A 190 -3.66 8.69 8.31
C THR A 190 -4.45 7.48 8.82
N LYS A 191 -4.88 6.60 7.91
CA LYS A 191 -5.68 5.40 8.21
C LYS A 191 -4.83 4.14 8.30
N SER A 192 -3.51 4.27 8.42
CA SER A 192 -2.61 3.13 8.54
C SER A 192 -2.88 2.27 9.78
N TYR A 193 -3.27 2.86 10.93
CA TYR A 193 -3.63 2.07 12.11
C TYR A 193 -4.85 1.15 11.86
N LEU A 194 -5.83 1.61 11.06
CA LEU A 194 -6.96 0.79 10.62
C LEU A 194 -6.48 -0.33 9.71
N ALA A 195 -5.59 -0.03 8.76
CA ALA A 195 -4.98 -1.05 7.90
C ALA A 195 -4.24 -2.10 8.74
N MET A 196 -3.54 -1.71 9.80
CA MET A 196 -2.84 -2.62 10.68
C MET A 196 -3.81 -3.55 11.43
N ARG A 197 -4.93 -3.03 11.93
CA ARG A 197 -6.00 -3.85 12.54
C ARG A 197 -6.58 -4.86 11.54
N TRP A 198 -6.81 -4.46 10.30
CA TRP A 198 -7.24 -5.37 9.24
C TRP A 198 -6.19 -6.44 8.94
N GLY A 199 -4.91 -6.07 8.85
CA GLY A 199 -3.82 -7.03 8.63
C GLY A 199 -3.70 -8.06 9.76
N ILE A 200 -3.80 -7.64 11.02
CA ILE A 200 -3.81 -8.55 12.18
C ILE A 200 -5.04 -9.47 12.15
N GLY A 201 -6.22 -8.91 11.84
CA GLY A 201 -7.45 -9.70 11.71
C GLY A 201 -7.34 -10.76 10.62
N MET A 202 -6.76 -10.42 9.46
CA MET A 202 -6.54 -11.38 8.37
C MET A 202 -5.50 -12.43 8.72
N LEU A 203 -4.43 -12.08 9.45
CA LEU A 203 -3.46 -13.06 9.93
C LEU A 203 -4.11 -14.12 10.82
N VAL A 204 -4.94 -13.68 11.78
CA VAL A 204 -5.67 -14.60 12.67
C VAL A 204 -6.64 -15.46 11.86
N LEU A 205 -7.39 -14.86 10.93
CA LEU A 205 -8.34 -15.58 10.08
C LEU A 205 -7.65 -16.65 9.23
N ASP A 206 -6.53 -16.32 8.58
CA ASP A 206 -5.76 -17.24 7.73
C ASP A 206 -5.19 -18.40 8.56
N ILE A 207 -4.70 -18.13 9.78
CA ILE A 207 -4.23 -19.17 10.72
C ILE A 207 -5.37 -20.10 11.14
N LEU A 208 -6.54 -19.55 11.50
CA LEU A 208 -7.70 -20.37 11.89
C LEU A 208 -8.18 -21.24 10.72
N PHE A 209 -8.23 -20.68 9.51
CA PHE A 209 -8.59 -21.42 8.31
C PHE A 209 -7.58 -22.53 8.00
N TYR A 210 -6.29 -22.25 8.17
CA TYR A 210 -5.22 -23.24 8.03
C TYR A 210 -5.38 -24.40 9.03
N ILE A 211 -5.61 -24.09 10.31
CA ILE A 211 -5.80 -25.10 11.36
C ILE A 211 -7.04 -25.95 11.07
N LYS A 212 -8.16 -25.32 10.70
CA LYS A 212 -9.38 -26.04 10.26
C LYS A 212 -9.04 -27.04 9.16
N ARG A 213 -8.35 -26.59 8.11
CA ARG A 213 -8.01 -27.42 6.95
C ARG A 213 -7.07 -28.57 7.33
N LEU A 214 -6.12 -28.32 8.24
CA LEU A 214 -5.22 -29.34 8.75
C LEU A 214 -5.98 -30.42 9.52
N ILE A 215 -6.89 -30.03 10.43
CA ILE A 215 -7.73 -30.97 11.18
C ILE A 215 -8.57 -31.82 10.22
N GLU A 216 -9.24 -31.20 9.25
CA GLU A 216 -10.04 -31.93 8.25
C GLU A 216 -9.20 -32.96 7.48
N ASN A 217 -8.00 -32.59 7.03
CA ASN A 217 -7.13 -33.53 6.34
C ASN A 217 -6.72 -34.71 7.24
N LEU A 218 -6.43 -34.45 8.52
CA LEU A 218 -6.07 -35.50 9.47
C LEU A 218 -7.24 -36.45 9.80
N THR A 219 -8.47 -35.94 9.88
CA THR A 219 -9.65 -36.74 10.21
C THR A 219 -10.21 -37.52 9.02
N THR A 220 -10.10 -36.99 7.80
CA THR A 220 -10.73 -37.58 6.60
C THR A 220 -9.84 -38.62 5.94
N ALA A 221 -8.53 -38.57 6.18
CA ALA A 221 -7.55 -39.38 5.46
C ALA A 221 -7.26 -40.76 6.10
N SER A 222 -8.24 -41.33 6.82
CA SER A 222 -8.11 -42.61 7.53
C SER A 222 -8.15 -43.87 6.63
N GLY A 223 -8.19 -43.72 5.29
CA GLY A 223 -8.40 -44.83 4.36
C GLY A 223 -7.29 -45.10 3.34
N GLU A 224 -6.59 -44.08 2.84
CA GLU A 224 -5.58 -44.23 1.78
C GLU A 224 -4.32 -43.41 2.05
N THR A 225 -3.20 -44.08 2.27
CA THR A 225 -1.90 -43.47 2.62
C THR A 225 -1.39 -42.49 1.57
N PHE A 226 -1.62 -42.76 0.29
CA PHE A 226 -1.21 -41.87 -0.80
C PHE A 226 -1.96 -40.53 -0.78
N LEU A 227 -3.29 -40.56 -0.61
CA LEU A 227 -4.11 -39.34 -0.54
C LEU A 227 -3.81 -38.52 0.73
N LEU A 228 -3.48 -39.17 1.84
CA LEU A 228 -3.00 -38.51 3.05
C LEU A 228 -1.72 -37.71 2.78
N HIS A 229 -0.71 -38.33 2.14
CA HIS A 229 0.54 -37.63 1.82
C HIS A 229 0.33 -36.44 0.88
N LEU A 230 -0.53 -36.59 -0.14
CA LEU A 230 -0.82 -35.52 -1.09
C LEU A 230 -1.56 -34.33 -0.43
N THR A 231 -2.56 -34.60 0.40
CA THR A 231 -3.33 -33.57 1.10
C THR A 231 -2.51 -32.85 2.17
N LEU A 232 -1.65 -33.58 2.89
CA LEU A 232 -0.67 -32.98 3.82
C LEU A 232 0.35 -32.12 3.07
N PHE A 233 0.87 -32.57 1.93
CA PHE A 233 1.77 -31.77 1.10
C PHE A 233 1.09 -30.47 0.61
N ALA A 234 -0.15 -30.56 0.11
CA ALA A 234 -0.92 -29.38 -0.28
C ALA A 234 -1.15 -28.43 0.89
N SER A 235 -1.41 -28.95 2.10
CA SER A 235 -1.50 -28.13 3.31
C SER A 235 -0.16 -27.50 3.69
N GLY A 236 0.97 -28.17 3.47
CA GLY A 236 2.30 -27.58 3.65
C GLY A 236 2.53 -26.38 2.72
N VAL A 237 2.15 -26.51 1.45
CA VAL A 237 2.21 -25.39 0.47
C VAL A 237 1.31 -24.24 0.89
N ALA A 238 0.13 -24.52 1.48
CA ALA A 238 -0.80 -23.50 1.95
C ALA A 238 -0.17 -22.58 3.02
N LEU A 239 0.78 -23.06 3.81
CA LEU A 239 1.47 -22.28 4.84
C LEU A 239 2.24 -21.08 4.24
N LEU A 240 2.76 -21.22 3.02
CA LEU A 240 3.49 -20.15 2.34
C LEU A 240 2.62 -18.91 2.11
N PHE A 241 1.29 -19.09 2.00
CA PHE A 241 0.36 -17.98 1.81
C PHE A 241 0.18 -17.10 3.06
N LEU A 242 0.64 -17.54 4.24
CA LEU A 242 0.72 -16.68 5.43
C LEU A 242 1.69 -15.51 5.26
N ILE A 243 2.49 -15.48 4.18
CA ILE A 243 3.27 -14.30 3.83
C ILE A 243 2.38 -13.09 3.49
N PHE A 244 1.19 -13.29 2.92
CA PHE A 244 0.31 -12.19 2.50
C PHE A 244 -0.26 -11.36 3.65
N PRO A 245 -0.78 -11.94 4.75
CA PRO A 245 -1.17 -11.13 5.91
C PRO A 245 0.04 -10.43 6.54
N VAL A 246 1.22 -11.05 6.54
CA VAL A 246 2.46 -10.41 7.00
C VAL A 246 2.83 -9.21 6.12
N LEU A 247 2.74 -9.34 4.80
CA LEU A 247 2.93 -8.24 3.85
C LEU A 247 1.90 -7.12 4.06
N TYR A 248 0.65 -7.47 4.40
CA TYR A 248 -0.37 -6.50 4.76
C TYR A 248 0.06 -5.70 6.00
N ILE A 249 0.49 -6.38 7.07
CA ILE A 249 0.90 -5.75 8.33
C ILE A 249 2.15 -4.87 8.12
N ILE A 250 3.18 -5.40 7.45
CA ILE A 250 4.41 -4.64 7.14
C ILE A 250 4.07 -3.43 6.25
N GLY A 251 3.20 -3.64 5.25
CA GLY A 251 2.71 -2.58 4.38
C GLY A 251 1.97 -1.49 5.15
N ALA A 252 1.15 -1.87 6.14
CA ALA A 252 0.46 -0.92 7.00
C ALA A 252 1.45 -0.16 7.88
N HIS A 253 2.33 -0.87 8.58
CA HIS A 253 3.35 -0.29 9.45
C HIS A 253 4.22 0.74 8.73
N ARG A 254 4.72 0.39 7.53
CA ARG A 254 5.52 1.29 6.68
C ARG A 254 4.72 2.43 6.04
N ASN A 255 3.42 2.48 6.23
CA ASN A 255 2.53 3.52 5.72
C ASN A 255 1.95 4.40 6.85
N ARG A 256 2.45 4.27 8.08
CA ARG A 256 2.00 5.05 9.25
C ARG A 256 2.33 6.55 9.09
N PRO A 257 1.44 7.45 9.58
CA PRO A 257 1.71 8.88 9.63
C PRO A 257 2.70 9.15 10.78
N HIS A 258 3.63 10.09 10.59
CA HIS A 258 4.74 10.32 11.52
C HIS A 258 4.31 11.03 12.82
N SER A 259 3.13 11.65 12.87
CA SER A 259 2.60 12.23 14.13
C SER A 259 2.15 11.18 15.15
N ALA A 260 1.97 9.91 14.75
CA ALA A 260 1.50 8.85 15.64
C ALA A 260 2.62 8.21 16.49
N GLU A 261 3.88 8.61 16.30
CA GLU A 261 5.03 8.14 17.10
C GLU A 261 5.21 8.98 18.39
N TYR A 262 4.48 10.09 18.54
CA TYR A 262 4.48 10.94 19.74
C TYR A 262 3.34 10.65 20.74
N ASP A 263 2.39 9.77 20.39
CA ASP A 263 1.22 9.43 21.22
C ASP A 263 1.24 7.96 21.72
N MET A 264 2.42 7.34 21.85
CA MET A 264 2.59 6.03 22.51
C MET A 264 3.46 6.13 23.75
#